data_AF-A0A1I2KAR0-F1
#
_entry.id   AF-A0A1I2KAR0-F1
#
_cell.length_a   1.000
_cell.length_b   1.000
_cell.length_c   1.000
_cell.angle_alpha   90.00
_cell.angle_beta   90.00
_cell.angle_gamma   90.00
#
_symmetry.space_group_name_H-M   'P 1'
#
loop_
_entity.id
_entity.type
_entity.pdbx_description
1 polymer ?
#
loop_
_entity_poly.entity_id
_entity_poly.type
_entity_poly.pdbx_seq_one_letter_code
_entity_poly.pdbx_strand_id
1 'polypeptide(L)'
;MARGAVMSTSKLSKIENGRTAPGVVDVERILTALGVSEEVTAEYLAAARAEATEAVAWRLYRRLGYHRKQQQIKALDHSMTLLRLFQPSLIPGLLQTPEYVRAVLSRKELSDD
;
A
#
# COMPACT_ATOMS: atom_id res chain seq x y z
N MET A 1 27.17 6.18 -3.92
CA MET A 1 25.74 6.11 -3.52
C MET A 1 25.56 6.00 -2.00
N ALA A 2 25.93 4.89 -1.35
CA ALA A 2 25.64 4.67 0.09
C ALA A 2 26.07 5.78 1.06
N ARG A 3 27.27 6.36 0.89
CA ARG A 3 27.75 7.45 1.75
C ARG A 3 26.97 8.76 1.60
N GLY A 4 26.36 9.01 0.43
CA GLY A 4 25.58 10.22 0.17
C GLY A 4 24.16 10.14 0.73
N ALA A 5 23.59 8.95 0.81
CA ALA A 5 22.20 8.74 1.25
C ALA A 5 22.04 8.57 2.78
N VAL A 6 23.10 8.81 3.58
CA VAL A 6 23.08 8.75 5.06
C VAL A 6 22.32 7.51 5.59
N MET A 7 22.69 6.32 5.08
CA MET A 7 22.13 5.03 5.50
C MET A 7 23.18 3.92 5.42
N SER A 8 22.91 2.77 6.07
CA SER A 8 23.86 1.64 6.03
C SER A 8 23.93 1.01 4.64
N THR A 9 25.11 0.51 4.28
CA THR A 9 25.34 -0.19 3.00
C THR A 9 24.45 -1.43 2.85
N SER A 10 24.25 -2.16 3.95
CA SER A 10 23.34 -3.31 3.99
C SER A 10 21.88 -2.91 3.71
N LYS A 11 21.40 -1.80 4.27
CA LYS A 11 20.05 -1.30 4.01
C LYS A 11 19.90 -0.85 2.55
N LEU A 12 20.84 -0.06 2.04
CA LEU A 12 20.79 0.39 0.64
C LEU A 12 20.81 -0.80 -0.32
N SER A 13 21.67 -1.79 -0.09
CA SER A 13 21.73 -2.99 -0.94
C SER A 13 20.42 -3.77 -0.94
N LYS A 14 19.73 -3.89 0.21
CA LYS A 14 18.41 -4.54 0.24
C LYS A 14 17.36 -3.77 -0.56
N ILE A 15 17.39 -2.44 -0.52
CA ILE A 15 16.48 -1.59 -1.29
C ILE A 15 16.77 -1.73 -2.79
N GLU A 16 18.03 -1.62 -3.20
CA GLU A 16 18.44 -1.74 -4.61
C GLU A 16 18.10 -3.11 -5.22
N ASN A 17 18.18 -4.17 -4.42
CA ASN A 17 17.82 -5.54 -4.84
C ASN A 17 16.34 -5.89 -4.61
N GLY A 18 15.49 -4.92 -4.27
CA GLY A 18 14.05 -5.14 -4.05
C GLY A 18 13.70 -6.04 -2.86
N ARG A 19 14.65 -6.34 -1.98
CA ARG A 19 14.45 -7.16 -0.77
C ARG A 19 13.76 -6.42 0.37
N THR A 20 13.71 -5.09 0.31
CA THR A 20 13.02 -4.26 1.30
C THR A 20 12.49 -3.00 0.63
N ALA A 21 11.21 -2.69 0.83
CA ALA A 21 10.63 -1.45 0.33
C ALA A 21 11.21 -0.24 1.09
N PRO A 22 11.64 0.83 0.40
CA PRO A 22 12.14 2.03 1.06
C PRO A 22 10.99 2.81 1.72
N GLY A 23 11.24 3.36 2.91
CA GLY A 23 10.33 4.35 3.50
C GLY A 23 10.45 5.71 2.81
N VAL A 24 9.50 6.63 3.06
CA VAL A 24 9.53 7.99 2.48
C VAL A 24 10.86 8.71 2.75
N VAL A 25 11.41 8.58 3.96
CA VAL A 25 12.72 9.14 4.34
C VAL A 25 13.88 8.47 3.60
N ASP A 26 13.78 7.18 3.30
CA ASP A 26 14.82 6.48 2.53
C ASP A 26 14.81 6.96 1.08
N VAL A 27 13.62 7.15 0.50
CA VAL A 27 13.44 7.70 -0.85
C VAL A 27 14.01 9.12 -0.92
N GLU A 28 13.67 10.00 0.03
CA GLU A 28 14.20 11.36 0.10
C GLU A 28 15.74 11.39 0.12
N ARG A 29 16.35 10.55 0.96
CA ARG A 29 17.81 10.46 1.10
C ARG A 29 18.48 9.95 -0.17
N ILE A 30 17.89 8.96 -0.83
CA ILE A 30 18.42 8.41 -2.08
C ILE A 30 18.36 9.48 -3.18
N LEU A 31 17.22 10.16 -3.35
CA LEU A 31 17.05 11.19 -4.38
C LEU A 31 18.00 12.37 -4.15
N THR A 32 18.15 12.81 -2.89
CA THR A 32 19.11 13.85 -2.51
C THR A 32 20.55 13.44 -2.86
N ALA A 33 20.93 12.19 -2.58
CA ALA A 33 22.27 11.68 -2.88
C ALA A 33 22.53 11.53 -4.39
N LEU A 34 21.48 11.35 -5.19
CA LEU A 34 21.54 11.26 -6.64
C LEU A 34 21.56 12.64 -7.33
N GLY A 35 21.19 13.71 -6.62
CA GLY A 35 21.18 15.07 -7.16
C GLY A 35 20.15 15.26 -8.28
N VAL A 36 19.01 14.56 -8.21
CA VAL A 36 17.93 14.68 -9.20
C VAL A 36 17.20 16.02 -9.09
N SER A 37 16.44 16.39 -10.12
CA SER A 37 15.66 17.65 -10.11
C SER A 37 14.54 17.62 -9.04
N GLU A 38 14.05 18.81 -8.66
CA GLU A 38 12.93 18.95 -7.73
C GLU A 38 11.65 18.28 -8.26
N GLU A 39 11.40 18.34 -9.57
CA GLU A 39 10.23 17.72 -10.19
C GLU A 39 10.24 16.19 -10.03
N VAL A 40 11.38 15.56 -10.32
CA VAL A 40 11.59 14.12 -10.09
C VAL A 40 11.49 13.82 -8.60
N THR A 41 12.07 14.66 -7.74
CA THR A 41 11.99 14.48 -6.29
C THR A 41 10.55 14.46 -5.78
N ALA A 42 9.73 15.40 -6.26
CA ALA A 42 8.33 15.51 -5.89
C ALA A 42 7.51 14.30 -6.35
N GLU A 43 7.72 13.82 -7.57
CA GLU A 43 7.06 12.63 -8.12
C GLU A 43 7.31 11.38 -7.27
N TYR A 44 8.58 11.06 -7.02
CA TYR A 44 8.95 9.86 -6.28
C TYR A 44 8.55 9.94 -4.80
N LEU A 45 8.59 11.14 -4.19
CA LEU A 45 8.08 11.32 -2.82
C LEU A 45 6.56 11.20 -2.74
N ALA A 46 5.83 11.66 -3.76
CA ALA A 46 4.38 11.47 -3.83
C ALA A 46 4.02 9.98 -3.91
N ALA A 47 4.72 9.23 -4.78
CA ALA A 47 4.55 7.79 -4.88
C ALA A 47 4.86 7.06 -3.56
N ALA A 48 5.99 7.39 -2.92
CA ALA A 48 6.37 6.79 -1.64
C ALA A 48 5.36 7.09 -0.52
N ARG A 49 4.78 8.30 -0.51
CA ARG A 49 3.75 8.70 0.46
C ARG A 49 2.42 7.98 0.20
N ALA A 50 2.03 7.82 -1.06
CA ALA A 50 0.81 7.09 -1.42
C ALA A 50 0.89 5.63 -0.94
N GLU A 51 2.00 4.96 -1.24
CA GLU A 51 2.25 3.58 -0.81
C GLU A 51 2.27 3.45 0.73
N ALA A 52 2.99 4.35 1.41
CA ALA A 52 3.02 4.37 2.87
C ALA A 52 1.63 4.58 3.48
N THR A 53 0.80 5.42 2.86
CA THR A 53 -0.57 5.69 3.30
C THR A 53 -1.47 4.47 3.13
N GLU A 54 -1.38 3.78 2.00
CA GLU A 54 -2.16 2.57 1.72
C GLU A 54 -1.77 1.42 2.67
N ALA A 55 -0.46 1.19 2.86
CA ALA A 55 0.05 0.19 3.78
C ALA A 55 -0.29 0.49 5.25
N VAL A 56 -0.30 1.77 5.65
CA VAL A 56 -0.75 2.20 6.99
C VAL A 56 -2.25 2.00 7.15
N ALA A 57 -3.06 2.38 6.16
CA ALA A 57 -4.51 2.19 6.19
C ALA A 57 -4.86 0.70 6.37
N TRP A 58 -4.22 -0.19 5.62
CA TRP A 58 -4.43 -1.64 5.74
C TRP A 58 -4.02 -2.21 7.10
N ARG A 59 -2.88 -1.79 7.67
CA ARG A 59 -2.47 -2.20 9.02
C ARG A 59 -3.42 -1.67 10.08
N LEU A 60 -3.89 -0.43 9.95
CA LEU A 60 -4.84 0.17 10.87
C LEU A 60 -6.20 -0.57 10.83
N TYR A 61 -6.67 -0.98 9.65
CA TYR A 61 -7.89 -1.76 9.49
C TYR A 61 -7.78 -3.15 10.11
N ARG A 62 -6.64 -3.82 9.97
CA ARG A 62 -6.37 -5.09 10.66
C ARG A 62 -6.39 -4.93 12.18
N ARG A 63 -5.72 -3.90 12.71
CA ARG A 63 -5.59 -3.67 14.16
C ARG A 63 -6.88 -3.22 14.84
N LEU A 64 -7.67 -2.37 14.18
CA LEU A 64 -8.93 -1.84 14.74
C LEU A 64 -10.13 -2.77 14.51
N GLY A 65 -9.92 -3.88 13.79
CA GLY A 65 -10.98 -4.78 13.36
C GLY A 65 -11.74 -4.23 12.16
N TYR A 66 -12.14 -5.13 11.25
CA TYR A 66 -12.83 -4.77 10.01
C TYR A 66 -14.21 -4.13 10.22
N HIS A 67 -14.80 -4.27 11.41
CA HIS A 67 -16.15 -3.78 11.71
C HIS A 67 -16.32 -2.28 11.46
N ARG A 68 -15.39 -1.44 11.94
CA ARG A 68 -15.50 0.03 11.79
C ARG A 68 -15.43 0.45 10.33
N LYS A 69 -14.55 -0.19 9.55
CA LYS A 69 -14.44 0.06 8.11
C LYS A 69 -15.69 -0.43 7.38
N GLN A 70 -16.25 -1.57 7.78
CA GLN A 70 -17.50 -2.09 7.23
C GLN A 70 -18.66 -1.11 7.45
N GLN A 71 -18.77 -0.50 8.64
CA GLN A 71 -19.78 0.52 8.91
C GLN A 71 -19.58 1.77 8.04
N GLN A 72 -18.34 2.20 7.84
CA GLN A 72 -18.03 3.34 6.96
C GLN A 72 -18.40 3.05 5.50
N ILE A 73 -18.06 1.86 4.99
CA ILE A 73 -18.44 1.42 3.64
C ILE A 73 -19.96 1.36 3.52
N LYS A 74 -20.65 0.76 4.50
CA LYS A 74 -22.11 0.69 4.54
C LYS A 74 -22.76 2.08 4.49
N ALA A 75 -22.20 3.06 5.20
CA ALA A 75 -22.72 4.43 5.18
C ALA A 75 -22.55 5.10 3.80
N LEU A 76 -21.41 4.88 3.13
CA LEU A 76 -21.16 5.37 1.77
C LEU A 76 -22.05 4.68 0.75
N ASP A 77 -22.22 3.36 0.85
CA ASP A 77 -23.12 2.60 -0.02
C ASP A 77 -24.57 3.06 0.13
N HIS A 78 -24.99 3.38 1.36
CA HIS A 78 -26.35 3.84 1.63
C HIS A 78 -26.68 5.17 0.94
N SER A 79 -25.71 6.07 0.79
CA SER A 79 -25.93 7.37 0.15
C SER A 79 -25.74 7.35 -1.38
N MET A 80 -25.41 6.20 -1.99
CA MET A 80 -24.65 6.24 -3.25
C MET A 80 -25.42 6.53 -4.54
N THR A 81 -26.66 6.14 -4.76
CA THR A 81 -27.43 6.28 -6.05
C THR A 81 -26.85 5.60 -7.31
N LEU A 82 -25.53 5.62 -7.56
CA LEU A 82 -24.88 4.95 -8.68
C LEU A 82 -23.48 4.46 -8.30
N LEU A 83 -23.23 3.17 -8.52
CA LEU A 83 -21.91 2.56 -8.40
C LEU A 83 -21.50 1.94 -9.73
N ARG A 84 -20.39 2.40 -10.31
CA ARG A 84 -19.73 1.78 -11.47
C ARG A 84 -18.41 1.19 -11.02
N LEU A 85 -18.22 -0.08 -11.29
CA LEU A 85 -17.06 -0.82 -10.82
C LEU A 85 -16.60 -1.78 -11.91
N PHE A 86 -15.29 -2.01 -11.98
CA PHE A 86 -14.68 -2.98 -12.85
C PHE A 86 -13.64 -3.76 -12.06
N GLN A 87 -13.83 -5.07 -11.95
CA GLN A 87 -12.88 -5.97 -11.31
C GLN A 87 -12.57 -7.10 -12.29
N PRO A 88 -11.37 -7.11 -12.92
CA PRO A 88 -11.08 -8.02 -14.03
C PRO A 88 -10.99 -9.49 -13.62
N SER A 89 -10.73 -9.75 -12.34
CA SER A 89 -10.40 -11.10 -11.85
C SER A 89 -11.17 -11.53 -10.60
N LEU A 90 -12.07 -10.68 -10.09
CA LEU A 90 -12.82 -10.94 -8.86
C LEU A 90 -14.26 -10.45 -9.00
N ILE A 91 -15.18 -11.17 -8.34
CA ILE A 91 -16.54 -10.70 -8.13
C ILE A 91 -16.50 -9.48 -7.18
N PRO A 92 -17.28 -8.42 -7.46
CA PRO A 92 -17.38 -7.22 -6.61
C PRO A 92 -17.71 -7.56 -5.17
N GLY A 93 -17.03 -6.92 -4.20
CA GLY A 93 -17.09 -7.28 -2.78
C GLY A 93 -18.50 -7.44 -2.21
N LEU A 94 -19.43 -6.52 -2.55
CA LEU A 94 -20.83 -6.59 -2.09
C LEU A 94 -21.64 -7.75 -2.67
N LEU A 95 -21.16 -8.35 -3.76
CA LEU A 95 -21.78 -9.50 -4.44
C LEU A 95 -21.07 -10.82 -4.09
N GLN A 96 -20.03 -10.77 -3.25
CA GLN A 96 -19.33 -11.98 -2.83
C GLN A 96 -20.13 -12.70 -1.74
N THR A 97 -20.37 -14.00 -1.92
CA THR A 97 -20.94 -14.84 -0.86
C THR A 97 -19.86 -15.19 0.17
N PRO A 98 -20.24 -15.58 1.40
CA PRO A 98 -19.27 -16.03 2.39
C PRO A 98 -18.35 -17.16 1.88
N GLU A 99 -18.88 -18.08 1.07
CA GLU A 99 -18.14 -19.18 0.46
C GLU A 99 -17.10 -18.68 -0.54
N TYR A 100 -17.48 -17.73 -1.39
CA TYR A 100 -16.59 -17.12 -2.37
C TYR A 100 -15.44 -16.38 -1.69
N VAL A 101 -15.75 -15.56 -0.67
CA VAL A 101 -14.75 -14.82 0.12
C VAL A 101 -13.74 -15.79 0.73
N ARG A 102 -14.21 -16.87 1.37
CA ARG A 102 -13.34 -17.89 1.96
C ARG A 102 -12.43 -18.52 0.91
N ALA A 103 -12.96 -18.90 -0.25
CA ALA A 103 -12.17 -19.51 -1.34
C ALA A 103 -11.10 -18.56 -1.91
N VAL A 104 -11.42 -17.27 -2.04
CA VAL A 104 -10.46 -16.25 -2.49
C VAL A 104 -9.36 -16.01 -1.46
N LEU A 105 -9.73 -15.91 -0.18
CA LEU A 105 -8.78 -15.67 0.90
C LEU A 105 -7.93 -16.89 1.22
N SER A 106 -8.46 -18.10 1.12
CA SER A 106 -7.71 -19.35 1.37
C SER A 106 -6.68 -19.65 0.29
N ARG A 107 -6.87 -19.12 -0.93
CA ARG A 107 -5.93 -19.31 -2.04
C ARG A 107 -4.68 -18.44 -1.91
N LYS A 108 -4.75 -17.35 -1.15
CA LYS A 108 -3.56 -16.72 -0.63
C LYS A 108 -3.21 -17.44 0.67
N GLU A 109 -2.06 -18.10 0.74
CA GLU A 109 -1.30 -18.08 1.97
C GLU A 109 -0.98 -16.61 2.25
N LEU A 110 -1.95 -15.88 2.81
CA LEU A 110 -1.68 -14.64 3.52
C LEU A 110 -0.92 -15.10 4.75
N SER A 111 0.39 -15.28 4.55
CA SER A 111 1.36 -15.48 5.63
C SER A 111 1.01 -14.49 6.74
N ASP A 112 0.88 -15.04 7.95
CA ASP A 112 0.56 -14.33 9.19
C ASP A 112 1.70 -13.39 9.66
N ASP A 113 2.55 -12.92 8.74
CA ASP A 113 3.69 -12.03 9.02
C ASP A 113 3.32 -10.53 8.89
#